data_AF-A0A941A4S4-F1
#
_entry.id   AF-A0A941A4S4-F1
#
_cell.length_a   1.000
_cell.length_b   1.000
_cell.length_c   1.000
_cell.angle_alpha   90.00
_cell.angle_beta   90.00
_cell.angle_gamma   90.00
#
_symmetry.space_group_name_H-M   'P 1'
#
loop_
_entity.id
_entity.type
_entity.pdbx_description
1 polymer ?
#
loop_
_entity_poly.entity_id
_entity_poly.type
_entity_poly.pdbx_seq_one_letter_code
_entity_poly.pdbx_strand_id
1 'polypeptide(L)' 'MAGVGILTVLLFATVLSIIEVPKMLQGKLYKELWTFSILTTLGTVLAILKILDISIPNPSDWIAWVYSPVKDFMKSLLK' A
#
# COMPACT_ATOMS: atom_id res chain seq x y z
N MET A 1 -20.23 1.67 9.57
CA MET A 1 -19.00 2.49 9.66
C MET A 1 -18.03 2.26 8.50
N ALA A 2 -17.82 1.01 8.03
CA ALA A 2 -16.94 0.71 6.88
C ALA A 2 -17.27 1.51 5.60
N GLY A 3 -18.56 1.69 5.26
CA GLY A 3 -18.96 2.46 4.07
C GLY A 3 -18.51 3.93 4.10
N VAL A 4 -18.53 4.56 5.27
CA VAL A 4 -18.03 5.94 5.43
C VAL A 4 -16.51 5.99 5.17
N GLY A 5 -15.76 5.03 5.72
CA GLY A 5 -14.31 4.94 5.49
C GLY A 5 -13.96 4.76 4.01
N ILE A 6 -14.66 3.88 3.30
CA ILE A 6 -14.42 3.65 1.86
C ILE A 6 -14.70 4.92 1.06
N LEU A 7 -15.82 5.61 1.35
CA LEU A 7 -16.16 6.87 0.72
C LEU A 7 -15.10 7.95 0.98
N THR A 8 -14.58 8.05 2.21
CA THR A 8 -13.52 8.99 2.55
C THR A 8 -12.24 8.72 1.76
N VAL A 9 -11.81 7.46 1.67
CA VAL A 9 -10.60 7.07 0.92
C VAL A 9 -10.77 7.38 -0.58
N LEU A 10 -11.91 7.01 -1.17
CA LEU A 10 -12.20 7.28 -2.59
C LEU A 10 -12.28 8.79 -2.89
N LEU A 11 -12.92 9.56 -2.01
CA LEU A 11 -12.99 11.01 -2.14
C LEU A 11 -11.59 11.63 -2.09
N PHE A 12 -10.76 11.21 -1.14
CA PHE A 12 -9.38 11.67 -1.03
C PHE A 12 -8.56 11.34 -2.27
N ALA A 13 -8.58 10.08 -2.74
CA ALA A 13 -7.88 9.66 -3.95
C ALA A 13 -8.35 10.43 -5.20
N THR A 14 -9.64 10.72 -5.29
CA THR A 14 -10.23 11.50 -6.39
C THR A 14 -9.74 12.95 -6.36
N VAL A 15 -9.81 13.61 -5.20
CA VAL A 15 -9.33 15.01 -5.05
C VAL A 15 -7.85 15.12 -5.36
N LEU A 16 -7.03 14.19 -4.83
CA LEU A 16 -5.61 14.11 -5.09
C LEU A 16 -5.33 14.00 -6.60
N SER A 17 -6.03 13.08 -7.28
CA SER A 17 -5.89 12.84 -8.72
C SER A 17 -6.30 14.06 -9.54
N ILE A 18 -7.39 14.74 -9.19
CA ILE A 18 -7.83 15.97 -9.90
C ILE A 18 -6.79 17.09 -9.80
N ILE A 19 -6.01 17.16 -8.73
CA ILE A 19 -5.00 18.20 -8.55
C ILE A 19 -3.68 17.82 -9.24
N GLU A 20 -3.21 16.59 -9.10
CA GLU A 20 -1.87 16.18 -9.54
C GLU A 20 -1.83 15.69 -10.99
N VAL A 21 -2.84 14.95 -11.46
CA VAL A 21 -2.89 14.42 -12.84
C VAL A 21 -2.81 15.54 -13.89
N PRO A 22 -3.61 16.63 -13.83
CA PRO A 22 -3.52 17.67 -14.85
C PRO A 22 -2.16 18.40 -14.82
N LYS A 23 -1.58 18.60 -13.63
CA LYS A 23 -0.24 19.21 -13.52
C LYS A 23 0.81 18.34 -14.22
N MET A 24 0.77 17.03 -14.03
CA MET A 24 1.69 16.09 -14.68
C MET A 24 1.46 16.00 -16.19
N LEU A 25 0.20 15.99 -16.64
CA LEU A 25 -0.14 15.97 -18.07
C LEU A 25 0.32 17.25 -18.79
N GLN A 26 0.09 18.42 -18.19
CA GLN A 26 0.55 19.71 -18.73
C GLN A 26 2.08 19.76 -18.82
N GLY A 27 2.77 19.18 -17.83
CA GLY A 27 4.23 19.06 -17.81
C GLY A 27 4.81 17.96 -18.71
N LYS A 28 3.99 17.17 -19.42
CA LYS A 28 4.40 15.97 -20.17
C LYS A 28 5.18 14.95 -19.32
N LEU A 29 4.89 14.90 -18.02
CA LEU A 29 5.54 14.05 -17.03
C LEU A 29 4.87 12.67 -16.98
N TYR A 30 5.01 11.90 -18.06
CA TYR A 30 4.31 10.61 -18.21
C TYR A 30 4.84 9.50 -17.29
N LYS A 31 6.14 9.54 -16.95
CA LYS A 31 6.75 8.54 -16.05
C LYS A 31 6.28 8.75 -14.61
N GLU A 32 6.19 10.01 -14.21
CA GLU A 32 5.70 10.47 -12.94
C GLU A 32 4.20 10.16 -12.81
N LEU A 33 3.43 10.41 -13.86
CA LEU A 33 2.01 10.05 -13.92
C LEU A 33 1.79 8.55 -13.73
N TRP A 34 2.61 7.72 -14.38
CA TRP A 34 2.52 6.27 -14.25
C TRP A 34 2.84 5.81 -12.82
N THR A 35 3.93 6.34 -12.24
CA THR A 35 4.35 6.04 -10.86
C THR A 35 3.30 6.49 -9.84
N PHE A 36 2.78 7.71 -10.01
CA PHE A 36 1.70 8.27 -9.20
C PHE A 36 0.44 7.40 -9.26
N SER A 37 0.01 7.02 -10.47
CA SER A 37 -1.20 6.21 -10.64
C SER A 37 -1.05 4.85 -9.95
N ILE A 38 0.10 4.19 -10.10
CA ILE A 38 0.35 2.89 -9.44
C ILE A 38 0.32 3.05 -7.93
N LEU A 39 1.05 4.01 -7.37
CA LEU A 39 1.11 4.24 -5.93
C LEU A 39 -0.26 4.60 -5.35
N THR A 40 -1.01 5.49 -6.00
CA THR A 40 -2.33 5.92 -5.55
C THR A 40 -3.33 4.77 -5.61
N THR A 41 -3.33 3.97 -6.69
CA THR A 41 -4.19 2.80 -6.78
C THR A 41 -3.83 1.76 -5.72
N LEU A 42 -2.55 1.44 -5.53
CA LEU A 42 -2.11 0.49 -4.51
C LEU A 42 -2.48 0.95 -3.10
N GLY A 43 -2.20 2.21 -2.76
CA GLY A 43 -2.56 2.79 -1.46
C GLY A 43 -4.06 2.77 -1.22
N THR A 44 -4.87 3.10 -2.24
CA THR A 44 -6.33 3.07 -2.17
C THR A 44 -6.85 1.65 -1.93
N VAL A 45 -6.35 0.67 -2.68
CA VAL A 45 -6.73 -0.74 -2.53
C VAL A 45 -6.36 -1.24 -1.13
N LEU A 46 -5.14 -0.98 -0.67
CA LEU A 46 -4.70 -1.37 0.68
C LEU A 46 -5.56 -0.75 1.78
N ALA A 47 -5.89 0.53 1.66
CA ALA A 47 -6.76 1.22 2.61
C ALA A 47 -8.17 0.60 2.65
N ILE A 48 -8.76 0.28 1.49
CA ILE A 48 -10.06 -0.38 1.41
C ILE A 48 -10.01 -1.78 2.04
N LEU A 49 -9.00 -2.58 1.69
CA LEU A 49 -8.84 -3.92 2.26
C LEU A 49 -8.67 -3.87 3.78
N LYS A 50 -7.96 -2.85 4.30
CA LYS A 50 -7.82 -2.62 5.74
C LYS A 50 -9.15 -2.26 6.41
N ILE A 51 -9.99 -1.46 5.76
CA ILE A 51 -11.35 -1.13 6.26
C ILE A 51 -12.26 -2.35 6.27
N LEU A 52 -12.10 -3.25 5.30
CA LEU A 52 -12.82 -4.53 5.22
C LEU A 52 -12.29 -5.59 6.19
N ASP A 53 -11.29 -5.25 7.00
CA ASP A 53 -10.62 -6.15 7.95
C ASP A 53 -10.06 -7.43 7.29
N ILE A 54 -9.70 -7.32 6.01
CA ILE A 54 -9.05 -8.40 5.29
C ILE A 54 -7.61 -8.50 5.81
N SER A 55 -7.27 -9.67 6.38
CA SER A 55 -5.94 -9.96 6.88
C SER A 55 -4.95 -10.05 5.71
N ILE A 56 -4.30 -8.94 5.42
CA ILE A 56 -3.14 -8.90 4.53
C ILE A 56 -1.90 -9.16 5.39
N PRO A 57 -1.10 -10.20 5.10
CA PRO A 57 0.15 -10.42 5.81
C PRO A 57 1.03 -9.17 5.68
N ASN A 58 1.53 -8.70 6.81
CA ASN A 58 2.36 -7.51 6.85
C ASN A 58 3.71 -7.83 6.16
N PRO A 59 4.34 -6.90 5.44
CA PRO A 59 5.72 -7.08 4.98
C PRO A 59 6.68 -7.61 6.05
N SER A 60 6.46 -7.27 7.33
CA SER A 60 7.23 -7.83 8.45
C SER A 60 7.11 -9.34 8.59
N ASP A 61 5.96 -9.92 8.24
CA ASP A 61 5.72 -11.36 8.32
C ASP A 61 6.52 -12.09 7.25
N TRP A 62 6.69 -11.47 6.08
CA TRP A 62 7.55 -11.98 5.02
C TRP A 62 9.02 -11.89 5.40
N ILE A 63 9.43 -10.78 6.04
CA ILE A 63 10.77 -10.65 6.60
C ILE A 63 10.97 -11.74 7.67
N ALA A 64 10.02 -11.92 8.58
CA ALA A 64 10.10 -12.96 9.61
C ALA A 64 10.22 -14.37 9.01
N TRP A 65 9.54 -14.65 7.89
CA TRP A 65 9.67 -15.92 7.17
C TRP A 65 11.08 -16.10 6.58
N VAL A 66 11.64 -15.07 5.93
CA VAL A 66 13.02 -15.10 5.41
C VAL A 66 14.04 -15.31 6.51
N TYR A 67 13.82 -14.73 7.70
CA TYR A 67 14.71 -14.85 8.85
C TYR A 67 14.43 -16.07 9.74
N SER A 68 13.38 -16.85 9.46
CA SER A 68 13.07 -18.09 10.19
C SER A 68 14.26 -19.05 10.29
N PRO A 69 15.02 -19.36 9.20
CA PRO A 69 16.17 -20.25 9.29
C PRO A 69 17.27 -19.75 10.24
N VAL A 70 17.48 -18.43 10.33
CA VAL A 70 18.42 -17.83 11.29
C VAL A 70 17.91 -18.00 12.71
N LYS A 71 16.60 -17.81 12.92
CA LYS A 71 15.94 -18.02 14.22
C LYS A 71 16.07 -19.47 14.69
N ASP A 72 15.92 -20.43 13.78
CA ASP A 72 16.04 -21.86 14.06
C ASP A 72 17.50 -22.26 14.33
N PHE A 73 18.45 -21.69 13.58
CA PHE A 73 19.88 -21.85 13.85
C PHE A 73 20.26 -21.33 15.24
N MET A 74 19.81 -20.12 15.59
CA MET A 74 20.05 -19.55 16.93
C MET A 74 19.43 -20.40 18.03
N LYS A 75 18.21 -20.90 17.86
CA LYS A 75 17.59 -21.83 18.82
C LYS A 75 18.38 -23.13 18.96
N SER A 76 18.98 -23.63 17.89
CA SER A 76 19.81 -24.85 17.92
C SER A 76 21.16 -24.62 18.59
N LEU A 77 21.71 -23.40 18.57
CA LEU A 77 22.96 -23.07 19.27
C LEU A 77 22.76 -22.79 20.76
N LEU A 78 21.57 -22.31 21.14
CA LEU A 78 21.24 -22.00 22.52
C LEU A 78 20.74 -23.22 23.32
N LYS A 79 20.57 -24.36 22.66
CA LYS A 79 20.13 -25.64 23.23
C LYS A 79 21.32 -26.58 23.37
#